data_AF-A0A4Y8WHT6-F1
#
_entry.id   AF-A0A4Y8WHT6-F1
#
_cell.length_a   1.000
_cell.length_b   1.000
_cell.length_c   1.000
_cell.angle_alpha   90.00
_cell.angle_beta   90.00
_cell.angle_gamma   90.00
#
_symmetry.space_group_name_H-M   'P 1'
#
loop_
_entity.id
_entity.type
_entity.pdbx_description
1 polymer ?
#
loop_
_entity_poly.entity_id
_entity_poly.type
_entity_poly.pdbx_seq_one_letter_code
_entity_poly.pdbx_strand_id
1 'polypeptide(L)'
;MTNKAFFTLHGSIYTAFAFALFFIPSLMWPMYGVEINDQYAYFLSQHTSIFLGGMAAISLFVRDVQHSQTVTQLLKALIVANGLGVIITGYAGITGIFVGFGWSDPAFFALLTLLSYRQLKQQ
;
A
#
# COMPACT_ATOMS: atom_id res chain seq x y z
N MET A 1 5.08 -9.06 16.39
CA MET A 1 6.46 -8.51 16.28
C MET A 1 6.52 -7.21 17.07
N THR A 2 7.69 -6.60 17.30
CA THR A 2 7.71 -5.28 17.94
C THR A 2 7.05 -4.24 17.02
N ASN A 3 6.40 -3.22 17.58
CA ASN A 3 5.77 -2.15 16.80
C ASN A 3 6.79 -1.46 15.89
N LYS A 4 8.01 -1.24 16.40
CA LYS A 4 9.12 -0.71 15.61
C LYS A 4 9.42 -1.53 14.36
N ALA A 5 9.56 -2.85 14.50
CA ALA A 5 9.81 -3.73 13.36
C ALA A 5 8.62 -3.73 12.38
N PHE A 6 7.40 -3.76 12.90
CA PHE A 6 6.17 -3.74 12.10
C PHE A 6 6.05 -2.49 11.23
N PHE A 7 6.18 -1.31 11.84
CA PHE A 7 6.07 -0.04 11.15
C PHE A 7 7.27 0.24 10.23
N THR A 8 8.47 -0.26 10.58
CA THR A 8 9.62 -0.21 9.68
C THR A 8 9.36 -1.01 8.42
N LEU A 9 8.88 -2.25 8.55
CA LEU A 9 8.53 -3.10 7.41
C LEU A 9 7.47 -2.45 6.53
N HIS A 10 6.34 -2.00 7.11
CA HIS A 10 5.28 -1.34 6.35
C HIS A 10 5.79 -0.06 5.66
N GLY A 11 6.55 0.76 6.39
CA GLY A 11 7.13 1.98 5.85
C GLY A 11 8.07 1.71 4.67
N SER A 12 8.93 0.70 4.79
CA SER A 12 9.83 0.28 3.70
C SER A 12 9.08 -0.21 2.48
N ILE A 13 8.01 -1.00 2.67
CA ILE A 13 7.21 -1.49 1.55
C ILE A 13 6.53 -0.33 0.81
N TYR A 14 5.83 0.55 1.53
CA TYR A 14 5.19 1.72 0.91
C TYR A 14 6.21 2.65 0.25
N THR A 15 7.41 2.78 0.81
CA THR A 15 8.52 3.51 0.17
C THR A 15 8.87 2.87 -1.17
N ALA A 16 9.08 1.55 -1.21
CA ALA A 16 9.43 0.85 -2.44
C ALA A 16 8.38 1.05 -3.55
N PHE A 17 7.09 0.93 -3.21
CA PHE A 17 6.02 1.16 -4.18
C PHE A 17 5.91 2.63 -4.60
N ALA A 18 6.06 3.58 -3.68
CA ALA A 18 6.07 5.00 -4.03
C ALA A 18 7.20 5.32 -5.02
N PHE A 19 8.40 4.77 -4.82
CA PHE A 19 9.50 4.95 -5.75
C PHE A 19 9.25 4.25 -7.10
N ALA A 20 8.73 3.02 -7.08
CA ALA A 20 8.44 2.28 -8.30
C ALA A 20 7.41 3.01 -9.18
N LEU A 21 6.29 3.46 -8.59
CA LEU A 21 5.23 4.16 -9.32
C LEU A 21 5.60 5.58 -9.73
N PHE A 22 6.59 6.20 -9.07
CA PHE A 22 7.12 7.50 -9.45
C PHE A 22 8.13 7.41 -10.59
N PHE A 23 9.10 6.50 -10.51
CA PHE A 23 10.22 6.46 -11.45
C PHE A 23 10.02 5.53 -12.64
N ILE A 24 9.30 4.42 -12.48
CA ILE A 24 9.17 3.37 -13.50
C ILE A 24 7.72 2.89 -13.73
N PRO A 25 6.71 3.78 -13.80
CA PRO A 25 5.33 3.36 -13.94
C PRO A 25 5.04 2.66 -15.28
N SER A 26 5.77 2.99 -16.34
CA SER A 26 5.67 2.34 -17.66
C SER A 26 6.16 0.89 -17.66
N LEU A 27 6.93 0.46 -16.66
CA LEU A 27 7.27 -0.95 -16.46
C LEU A 27 6.29 -1.63 -15.50
N MET A 28 5.81 -0.92 -14.48
CA MET A 28 4.94 -1.49 -13.45
C MET A 28 3.55 -1.83 -13.97
N TRP A 29 2.81 -0.86 -14.51
CA TRP A 29 1.40 -1.07 -14.86
C TRP A 29 1.16 -2.13 -15.94
N PRO A 30 2.02 -2.30 -16.97
CA PRO A 30 1.83 -3.37 -17.94
C PRO A 30 1.87 -4.77 -17.34
N MET A 31 2.61 -4.98 -16.23
CA MET A 31 2.60 -6.27 -15.53
C MET A 31 1.21 -6.58 -14.94
N TYR A 32 0.44 -5.54 -14.58
CA TYR A 32 -0.90 -5.65 -14.02
C TYR A 32 -1.98 -5.71 -15.10
N GLY A 33 -1.59 -5.64 -16.38
CA GLY A 33 -2.51 -5.61 -17.53
C GLY A 33 -3.01 -4.22 -17.90
N VAL A 34 -2.39 -3.15 -17.37
CA VAL A 34 -2.78 -1.76 -17.63
C VAL A 34 -1.73 -1.05 -18.49
N GLU A 35 -2.19 -0.37 -19.53
CA GLU A 35 -1.33 0.42 -20.41
C GLU A 35 -1.25 1.87 -19.97
N ILE A 36 -0.06 2.48 -20.09
CA ILE A 36 0.10 3.93 -19.98
C ILE A 36 0.10 4.52 -21.39
N ASN A 37 -1.05 5.06 -21.78
CA ASN A 37 -1.31 5.52 -23.15
C ASN A 37 -0.92 6.98 -23.41
N ASP A 38 -0.78 7.78 -22.36
CA ASP A 38 -0.44 9.20 -22.49
C ASP A 38 0.31 9.75 -21.26
N GLN A 39 0.72 11.01 -21.36
CA GLN A 39 1.42 11.75 -20.30
C GLN A 39 0.56 11.97 -19.04
N TYR A 40 -0.77 11.99 -19.16
CA TYR A 40 -1.68 12.21 -18.04
C TYR A 40 -1.83 10.94 -17.20
N ALA A 41 -1.95 9.78 -17.85
CA ALA A 41 -1.91 8.47 -17.19
C ALA A 41 -0.55 8.23 -16.51
N TYR A 42 0.54 8.62 -17.19
CA TYR A 42 1.88 8.58 -16.59
C TYR A 42 1.96 9.45 -15.33
N PHE A 43 1.55 10.72 -15.43
CA PHE A 43 1.54 11.62 -14.28
C PHE A 43 0.59 11.15 -13.17
N LEU A 44 -0.57 10.58 -13.51
CA LEU A 44 -1.52 10.09 -12.51
C LEU A 44 -0.93 8.93 -11.70
N SER A 45 -0.17 8.04 -12.35
CA SER A 45 0.62 7.02 -11.64
C SER A 45 1.61 7.67 -10.67
N GLN A 46 2.42 8.61 -11.16
CA GLN A 46 3.40 9.30 -10.30
C GLN A 46 2.71 10.01 -9.13
N HIS A 47 1.58 10.65 -9.39
CA HIS A 47 0.77 11.36 -8.42
C HIS A 47 0.28 10.43 -7.30
N THR A 48 -0.04 9.15 -7.58
CA THR A 48 -0.41 8.19 -6.53
C THR A 48 0.71 7.92 -5.51
N SER A 49 1.96 8.14 -5.92
CA SER A 49 3.14 7.99 -5.05
C SER A 49 3.13 8.97 -3.87
N ILE A 50 2.37 10.06 -3.94
CA ILE A 50 2.17 11.00 -2.82
C ILE A 50 1.53 10.26 -1.64
N PHE A 51 0.48 9.46 -1.88
CA PHE A 51 -0.24 8.76 -0.83
C PHE A 51 0.60 7.60 -0.26
N LEU A 52 1.25 6.83 -1.13
CA LEU A 52 2.14 5.75 -0.69
C LEU A 52 3.34 6.29 0.08
N GLY A 53 3.98 7.34 -0.42
CA GLY A 53 5.08 8.02 0.26
C GLY A 53 4.64 8.64 1.60
N GLY A 54 3.44 9.20 1.67
CA GLY A 54 2.85 9.70 2.92
C GLY A 54 2.64 8.58 3.95
N MET A 55 2.07 7.44 3.54
CA MET A 55 1.90 6.26 4.39
C MET A 55 3.25 5.69 4.86
N ALA A 56 4.25 5.71 3.98
CA ALA A 56 5.61 5.35 4.33
C ALA A 56 6.20 6.27 5.41
N ALA A 57 6.13 7.58 5.20
CA ALA A 57 6.65 8.58 6.12
C ALA A 57 5.98 8.49 7.50
N ILE A 58 4.64 8.41 7.53
CA ILE A 58 3.89 8.23 8.77
C ILE A 58 4.37 6.97 9.50
N SER A 59 4.42 5.82 8.81
CA SER A 59 4.87 4.56 9.41
C SER A 59 6.30 4.66 9.97
N LEU A 60 7.23 5.27 9.23
CA LEU A 60 8.62 5.38 9.66
C LEU A 60 8.82 6.37 10.81
N PHE A 61 8.07 7.47 10.87
CA PHE A 61 8.19 8.45 11.94
C PHE A 61 7.53 7.99 13.25
N VAL A 62 6.45 7.23 13.17
CA VAL A 62 5.72 6.75 14.36
C VAL A 62 6.25 5.43 14.92
N ARG A 63 7.22 4.79 14.25
CA ARG A 63 7.71 3.44 14.62
C ARG A 63 8.27 3.34 16.04
N ASP A 64 8.76 4.45 16.60
CA ASP A 64 9.36 4.52 17.94
C ASP A 64 8.35 5.01 19.00
N VAL A 65 7.10 5.30 18.62
CA VAL A 65 6.01 5.68 19.54
C VAL A 65 5.59 4.48 20.39
N GLN A 66 5.63 4.65 21.71
CA GLN A 66 5.24 3.61 22.68
C GLN A 66 3.81 3.78 23.22
N HIS A 67 3.15 4.91 22.93
CA HIS A 67 1.80 5.16 23.42
C HIS A 67 0.78 4.22 22.76
N SER A 68 0.24 3.28 23.53
CA SER A 68 -0.63 2.20 23.05
C SER A 68 -1.86 2.68 22.28
N GLN A 69 -2.52 3.76 22.74
CA GLN A 69 -3.69 4.29 22.03
C GLN A 69 -3.32 4.87 20.66
N THR A 70 -2.19 5.57 20.54
CA THR A 70 -1.71 6.08 19.24
C THR A 70 -1.39 4.93 18.29
N VAL A 71 -0.66 3.91 18.77
CA VAL A 71 -0.35 2.74 17.95
C VAL A 71 -1.62 2.02 17.49
N THR A 72 -2.60 1.85 18.39
CA THR A 72 -3.90 1.25 18.07
C THR A 72 -4.62 2.00 16.95
N GLN A 73 -4.66 3.33 17.01
CA GLN A 73 -5.31 4.13 15.96
C GLN A 73 -4.56 4.07 14.64
N LEU A 74 -3.22 4.06 14.66
CA LEU A 74 -2.41 3.89 13.46
C LEU A 74 -2.62 2.53 12.80
N LEU A 75 -2.70 1.45 13.59
CA LEU A 75 -3.00 0.12 13.08
C LEU A 75 -4.41 0.04 12.48
N LYS A 76 -5.41 0.68 13.12
CA LYS A 76 -6.76 0.80 12.53
C LYS A 76 -6.73 1.57 11.21
N ALA A 77 -5.99 2.67 11.14
CA ALA A 77 -5.83 3.43 9.90
C ALA A 77 -5.19 2.58 8.79
N LEU A 78 -4.15 1.80 9.11
CA LEU A 78 -3.52 0.86 8.16
C LEU A 78 -4.48 -0.24 7.71
N ILE A 79 -5.29 -0.81 8.61
CA ILE A 79 -6.31 -1.80 8.25
C ILE A 79 -7.32 -1.20 7.29
N VAL A 80 -7.83 0.01 7.56
CA VAL A 80 -8.80 0.68 6.70
C VAL A 80 -8.19 1.03 5.35
N ALA A 81 -7.02 1.64 5.33
CA ALA A 81 -6.34 2.04 4.09
C ALA A 81 -6.04 0.84 3.19
N ASN A 82 -5.47 -0.24 3.74
CA ASN A 82 -5.22 -1.45 2.97
C ASN A 82 -6.51 -2.17 2.59
N GLY A 83 -7.52 -2.18 3.46
CA GLY A 83 -8.84 -2.76 3.15
C GLY A 83 -9.52 -2.06 1.97
N LEU A 84 -9.42 -0.72 1.89
CA LEU A 84 -9.86 0.03 0.71
C LEU A 84 -9.06 -0.37 -0.53
N GLY A 85 -7.75 -0.61 -0.39
CA GLY A 85 -6.91 -1.18 -1.44
C GLY A 85 -7.45 -2.50 -1.97
N VAL A 86 -7.81 -3.45 -1.09
CA VAL A 86 -8.43 -4.74 -1.48
C VAL A 86 -9.70 -4.53 -2.30
N ILE A 87 -10.58 -3.64 -1.84
CA ILE A 87 -11.87 -3.40 -2.48
C ILE A 87 -11.67 -2.79 -3.87
N ILE A 88 -10.85 -1.76 -4.00
CA ILE A 88 -10.67 -1.01 -5.25
C ILE A 88 -9.90 -1.85 -6.27
N THR A 89 -8.81 -2.50 -5.86
CA THR A 89 -7.99 -3.33 -6.77
C THR A 89 -8.67 -4.66 -7.10
N GLY A 90 -9.47 -5.19 -6.17
CA GLY A 90 -10.35 -6.33 -6.42
C GLY A 90 -11.44 -6.00 -7.43
N TYR A 91 -12.03 -4.80 -7.36
CA TYR A 91 -12.95 -4.30 -8.39
C TYR A 91 -12.27 -4.24 -9.77
N ALA A 92 -11.04 -3.74 -9.85
CA ALA A 92 -10.26 -3.74 -11.10
C ALA A 92 -10.01 -5.16 -11.63
N GLY A 93 -9.74 -6.14 -10.76
CA GLY A 93 -9.60 -7.55 -11.15
C GLY A 93 -10.90 -8.16 -11.67
N ILE A 94 -12.02 -7.93 -10.98
CA ILE A 94 -13.35 -8.49 -11.35
C ILE A 94 -13.86 -7.89 -12.66
N THR A 95 -13.59 -6.61 -12.91
CA THR A 95 -14.01 -5.90 -14.15
C THR A 95 -13.10 -6.17 -15.34
N GLY A 96 -12.01 -6.91 -15.15
CA GLY A 96 -11.05 -7.23 -16.21
C GLY A 96 -10.06 -6.11 -16.55
N ILE A 97 -10.00 -5.05 -15.74
CA ILE A 97 -8.97 -4.01 -15.85
C ILE A 97 -7.61 -4.57 -15.43
N PHE A 98 -7.58 -5.30 -14.30
CA PHE A 98 -6.40 -6.05 -13.89
C PHE A 98 -6.49 -7.49 -14.38
N VAL A 99 -5.44 -7.95 -15.05
CA VAL A 99 -5.34 -9.32 -15.57
C VAL A 99 -3.99 -9.95 -15.21
N GLY A 100 -3.92 -11.28 -15.16
CA GLY A 100 -2.70 -12.00 -14.84
C GLY A 100 -2.11 -11.59 -13.49
N PHE A 101 -0.91 -11.00 -13.50
CA PHE A 101 -0.23 -10.52 -12.29
C PHE A 101 -0.94 -9.33 -11.63
N GLY A 102 -1.92 -8.70 -12.30
CA GLY A 102 -2.77 -7.67 -11.70
C GLY A 102 -3.53 -8.13 -10.44
N TRP A 103 -3.86 -9.43 -10.35
CA TRP A 103 -4.46 -10.03 -9.15
C TRP A 103 -3.53 -10.07 -7.93
N SER A 104 -2.23 -9.84 -8.11
CA SER A 104 -1.29 -9.72 -7.00
C SER A 104 -1.58 -8.49 -6.13
N ASP A 105 -2.16 -7.42 -6.69
CA ASP A 105 -2.44 -6.19 -5.95
C ASP A 105 -3.49 -6.37 -4.84
N PRO A 106 -4.72 -6.89 -5.13
CA PRO A 106 -5.69 -7.14 -4.07
C PRO A 106 -5.21 -8.17 -3.06
N ALA A 107 -4.46 -9.19 -3.49
CA ALA A 107 -3.86 -10.18 -2.60
C ALA A 107 -2.83 -9.54 -1.66
N PHE A 108 -2.01 -8.63 -2.19
CA PHE A 108 -1.00 -7.90 -1.43
C PHE A 108 -1.64 -6.98 -0.39
N PHE A 109 -2.65 -6.19 -0.76
CA PHE A 109 -3.41 -5.37 0.18
C PHE A 109 -4.13 -6.20 1.24
N ALA A 110 -4.64 -7.37 0.89
CA ALA A 110 -5.30 -8.27 1.83
C ALA A 110 -4.30 -8.80 2.87
N LEU A 111 -3.09 -9.15 2.42
CA LEU A 111 -2.00 -9.55 3.30
C LEU A 111 -1.62 -8.43 4.28
N LEU A 112 -1.41 -7.20 3.80
CA LEU A 112 -1.10 -6.06 4.67
C LEU A 112 -2.22 -5.76 5.68
N THR A 113 -3.48 -5.87 5.25
CA THR A 113 -4.66 -5.73 6.12
C THR A 113 -4.64 -6.79 7.22
N LEU A 114 -4.40 -8.05 6.87
CA LEU A 114 -4.36 -9.16 7.82
C LEU A 114 -3.19 -9.02 8.79
N LEU A 115 -2.00 -8.63 8.30
CA LEU A 115 -0.83 -8.39 9.15
C LEU A 115 -1.10 -7.24 10.14
N SER A 116 -1.71 -6.15 9.69
CA SER A 116 -2.10 -5.02 10.54
C SER A 116 -3.14 -5.43 11.59
N TYR A 117 -4.13 -6.23 11.21
CA TYR A 117 -5.13 -6.77 12.14
C TYR A 117 -4.52 -7.71 13.18
N ARG A 118 -3.58 -8.58 12.77
CA ARG A 118 -2.86 -9.46 13.69
C ARG A 118 -1.99 -8.66 14.66
N GLN A 119 -1.32 -7.61 14.21
CA GLN A 119 -0.53 -6.73 15.07
C GLN A 119 -1.42 -5.93 16.04
N LEU A 120 -2.63 -5.54 15.60
CA LEU A 120 -3.62 -4.88 16.46
C LEU A 120 -4.10 -5.78 17.59
N LYS A 121 -4.35 -7.07 17.32
CA LYS A 121 -4.68 -8.06 18.36
C LYS A 121 -3.56 -8.31 19.39
N GLN A 122 -2.33 -7.88 19.08
CA GLN A 122 -1.16 -8.02 19.94
C GLN A 122 -0.87 -6.75 20.77
N GLN A 123 -1.61 -5.64 20.54
CA GLN A 123 -1.54 -4.45 21.38
C GLN A 123 -2.30 -4.68 22.69
#